data_AF-A0A1G9K0G2-F1
#
_entry.id   AF-A0A1G9K0G2-F1
#
_cell.length_a   1.000
_cell.length_b   1.000
_cell.length_c   1.000
_cell.angle_alpha   90.00
_cell.angle_beta   90.00
_cell.angle_gamma   90.00
#
_symmetry.space_group_name_H-M   'P 1'
#
loop_
_entity.id
_entity.type
_entity.pdbx_description
1 polymer ?
#
loop_
_entity_poly.entity_id
_entity_poly.type
_entity_poly.pdbx_seq_one_letter_code
_entity_poly.pdbx_strand_id
1 'polypeptide(L)'
;MFIRIIETLMKKIIKIFLLFLVVFSCKKREESDIVQGQYLADYWSNSHPYSSYPINGLTISMQVSLVDNSKASVTIDAPRNDQYSPGIDKKVFTVPVKNRSSGVYELDLNTTAPDSTESWMTIYPNGTADYVFTPPNYHKGNVNVRMKKIHQ
;
A
#
# COMPACT_ATOMS: atom_id res chain seq x y z
N MET A 1 -15.61 -60.57 10.62
CA MET A 1 -16.00 -59.44 11.51
C MET A 1 -14.95 -58.33 11.56
N PHE A 2 -13.66 -58.66 11.67
CA PHE A 2 -12.54 -57.69 11.73
C PHE A 2 -12.43 -56.72 10.54
N ILE A 3 -12.65 -57.18 9.30
CA ILE A 3 -12.48 -56.35 8.08
C ILE A 3 -13.44 -55.15 8.04
N ARG A 4 -14.69 -55.33 8.46
CA ARG A 4 -15.70 -54.24 8.49
C ARG A 4 -15.36 -53.15 9.51
N ILE A 5 -14.65 -53.49 10.58
CA ILE A 5 -14.23 -52.53 11.61
C ILE A 5 -13.15 -51.61 11.03
N ILE A 6 -12.20 -52.17 10.27
CA ILE A 6 -11.10 -51.42 9.66
C ILE A 6 -11.59 -50.43 8.60
N GLU A 7 -12.52 -50.83 7.73
CA GLU A 7 -13.11 -49.93 6.72
C GLU A 7 -13.85 -48.74 7.33
N THR A 8 -14.55 -48.98 8.44
CA THR A 8 -15.29 -47.94 9.16
C THR A 8 -14.34 -46.95 9.84
N LEU A 9 -13.22 -47.44 10.36
CA LEU A 9 -12.18 -46.63 10.98
C LEU A 9 -11.46 -45.75 9.95
N MET A 10 -11.07 -46.32 8.80
CA MET A 10 -10.40 -45.58 7.72
C MET A 10 -11.26 -44.45 7.16
N LYS A 11 -12.57 -44.69 6.95
CA LYS A 11 -13.49 -43.63 6.46
C LYS A 11 -13.60 -42.46 7.44
N LYS A 12 -13.53 -42.71 8.76
CA LYS A 12 -13.52 -41.65 9.78
C LYS A 12 -12.21 -40.85 9.75
N ILE A 13 -11.06 -41.53 9.63
CA ILE A 13 -9.75 -40.88 9.57
C ILE A 13 -9.64 -39.98 8.33
N ILE A 14 -10.09 -40.46 7.16
CA ILE A 14 -10.08 -39.66 5.92
C ILE A 14 -10.97 -38.43 6.03
N LYS A 15 -12.16 -38.55 6.64
CA LYS A 15 -13.05 -37.39 6.86
C LYS A 15 -12.44 -36.36 7.81
N ILE A 16 -11.78 -36.80 8.88
CA ILE A 16 -11.09 -35.89 9.82
C ILE A 16 -9.92 -35.19 9.12
N PHE A 17 -9.16 -35.92 8.30
CA PHE A 17 -8.02 -35.37 7.57
C PHE A 17 -8.45 -34.34 6.50
N LEU A 18 -9.54 -34.62 5.76
CA LEU A 18 -10.15 -33.65 4.85
C LEU A 18 -10.69 -32.41 5.58
N LEU A 19 -11.30 -32.59 6.76
CA LEU A 19 -11.77 -31.47 7.56
C LEU A 19 -10.61 -30.58 8.03
N PHE A 20 -9.49 -31.20 8.45
CA PHE A 20 -8.26 -30.48 8.82
C PHE A 20 -7.66 -29.70 7.64
N LEU A 21 -7.63 -30.28 6.43
CA LEU A 21 -7.14 -29.59 5.23
C LEU A 21 -7.98 -28.36 4.85
N VAL A 22 -9.32 -28.44 5.00
CA VAL A 22 -10.20 -27.30 4.72
C VAL A 22 -10.00 -26.17 5.75
N VAL A 23 -9.75 -26.50 7.02
CA VAL A 23 -9.53 -25.50 8.08
C VAL A 23 -8.16 -24.82 7.94
N PHE A 24 -7.13 -25.53 7.46
CA PHE A 24 -5.81 -24.93 7.18
C PHE A 24 -5.77 -24.05 5.92
N SER A 25 -6.69 -24.26 4.96
CA SER A 25 -6.74 -23.47 3.72
C SER A 25 -7.38 -22.08 3.88
N CYS A 26 -7.90 -21.72 5.05
CA CYS A 26 -8.54 -20.43 5.28
C CYS A 26 -7.85 -19.59 6.36
N LYS A 27 -6.50 -19.57 6.35
CA LYS A 27 -5.77 -18.52 7.08
C LYS A 27 -5.97 -17.22 6.30
N LYS A 28 -6.98 -16.43 6.68
CA LYS A 28 -7.08 -15.02 6.23
C LYS A 28 -5.71 -14.40 6.51
N ARG A 29 -5.06 -13.96 5.44
CA ARG A 29 -3.78 -13.27 5.54
C ARG A 29 -4.05 -11.97 6.27
N GLU A 30 -3.50 -11.82 7.46
CA GLU A 30 -3.58 -10.57 8.20
C GLU A 30 -2.93 -9.47 7.35
N GLU A 31 -3.60 -8.33 7.23
CA GLU A 31 -3.02 -7.13 6.65
C GLU A 31 -1.78 -6.79 7.47
N SER A 32 -0.61 -6.85 6.85
CA SER A 32 0.62 -6.39 7.49
C SER A 32 0.82 -4.93 7.14
N ASP A 33 0.82 -4.06 8.14
CA ASP A 33 1.18 -2.66 7.97
C ASP A 33 2.62 -2.54 7.43
N ILE A 34 2.76 -1.84 6.31
CA ILE A 34 4.05 -1.48 5.72
C ILE A 34 4.57 -0.22 6.43
N VAL A 35 3.73 0.80 6.53
CA VAL A 35 4.03 2.06 7.21
C VAL A 35 2.76 2.65 7.82
N GLN A 36 2.92 3.35 8.95
CA GLN A 36 1.85 4.08 9.61
C GLN A 36 2.44 5.21 10.45
N GLY A 37 1.80 6.39 10.44
CA GLY A 37 2.08 7.48 11.38
C GLY A 37 1.97 8.87 10.78
N GLN A 38 2.62 9.82 11.45
CA GLN A 38 2.76 11.21 11.02
C GLN A 38 4.04 11.38 10.21
N TYR A 39 3.97 12.20 9.16
CA TYR A 39 5.04 12.39 8.19
C TYR A 39 5.21 13.87 7.87
N LEU A 40 6.45 14.35 7.83
CA LEU A 40 6.79 15.66 7.30
C LEU A 40 6.93 15.51 5.78
N ALA A 41 6.07 16.18 5.03
CA ALA A 41 6.21 16.32 3.60
C ALA A 41 7.31 17.35 3.30
N ASP A 42 8.31 16.96 2.52
CA ASP A 42 9.47 17.77 2.22
C ASP A 42 9.76 17.73 0.72
N TYR A 43 10.34 18.82 0.20
CA TYR A 43 10.72 18.87 -1.21
C TYR A 43 11.88 17.90 -1.47
N TRP A 44 11.77 17.14 -2.54
CA TRP A 44 12.88 16.31 -3.00
C TRP A 44 12.99 16.31 -4.52
N SER A 45 14.21 16.42 -5.03
CA SER A 45 14.54 16.26 -6.45
C SER A 45 15.82 15.44 -6.58
N ASN A 46 15.84 14.54 -7.55
CA ASN A 46 16.99 13.67 -7.86
C ASN A 46 17.65 13.95 -9.21
N SER A 47 17.13 14.86 -10.04
CA SER A 47 17.74 15.19 -11.35
C SER A 47 16.96 16.18 -12.22
N HIS A 48 15.67 16.42 -11.95
CA HIS A 48 14.81 17.30 -12.76
C HIS A 48 14.27 18.46 -11.91
N PRO A 49 14.04 19.67 -12.46
CA PRO A 49 13.43 20.76 -11.71
C PRO A 49 11.95 20.43 -11.46
N TYR A 50 11.67 19.66 -10.41
CA TYR A 50 10.32 19.51 -9.90
C TYR A 50 9.90 20.82 -9.26
N SER A 51 8.66 21.24 -9.51
CA SER A 51 8.09 22.37 -8.81
C SER A 51 7.86 22.03 -7.35
N SER A 52 8.00 23.03 -6.46
CA SER A 52 7.61 22.85 -5.06
C SER A 52 6.14 22.46 -4.99
N TYR A 53 5.85 21.43 -4.21
CA TYR A 53 4.50 20.95 -4.01
C TYR A 53 3.91 21.60 -2.75
N PRO A 54 2.64 22.05 -2.75
CA PRO A 54 2.14 22.89 -1.67
C PRO A 54 1.97 22.22 -0.30
N ILE A 55 2.05 20.89 -0.19
CA ILE A 55 2.11 20.25 1.13
C ILE A 55 3.54 20.20 1.72
N ASN A 56 4.55 20.67 0.99
CA ASN A 56 5.91 20.75 1.52
C ASN A 56 5.94 21.64 2.78
N GLY A 57 6.61 21.16 3.83
CA GLY A 57 6.63 21.75 5.16
C GLY A 57 5.44 21.38 6.05
N LEU A 58 4.44 20.65 5.53
CA LEU A 58 3.28 20.22 6.32
C LEU A 58 3.48 18.82 6.91
N THR A 59 2.86 18.60 8.06
CA THR A 59 2.70 17.26 8.63
C THR A 59 1.43 16.63 8.07
N ILE A 60 1.55 15.40 7.57
CA ILE A 60 0.46 14.60 7.02
C ILE A 60 0.38 13.24 7.72
N SER A 61 -0.79 12.62 7.73
CA SER A 61 -0.93 11.23 8.20
C SER A 61 -0.90 10.27 7.02
N MET A 62 -0.16 9.18 7.15
CA MET A 62 -0.12 8.12 6.13
C MET A 62 -0.22 6.76 6.78
N GLN A 63 -0.99 5.87 6.15
CA GLN A 63 -1.02 4.45 6.44
C GLN A 63 -0.97 3.66 5.13
N VAL A 64 -0.12 2.65 5.08
CA VAL A 64 -0.05 1.71 3.97
C VAL A 64 0.04 0.30 4.53
N SER A 65 -0.83 -0.59 4.06
CA SER A 65 -0.93 -1.97 4.52
C SER A 65 -1.08 -2.90 3.31
N LEU A 66 -0.42 -4.07 3.35
CA LEU A 66 -0.61 -5.07 2.30
C LEU A 66 -2.00 -5.69 2.42
N VAL A 67 -2.77 -5.67 1.33
CA VAL A 67 -4.01 -6.45 1.19
C VAL A 67 -3.64 -7.87 0.77
N ASP A 68 -2.77 -7.99 -0.24
CA ASP A 68 -2.16 -9.24 -0.67
C ASP A 68 -0.77 -8.98 -1.29
N ASN A 69 -0.17 -9.97 -1.98
CA ASN A 69 1.16 -9.79 -2.59
C ASN A 69 1.19 -8.80 -3.77
N SER A 70 0.04 -8.51 -4.36
CA SER A 70 -0.14 -7.71 -5.57
C SER A 70 -0.84 -6.37 -5.30
N LYS A 71 -1.36 -6.15 -4.09
CA LYS A 71 -2.18 -4.98 -3.75
C LYS A 71 -1.86 -4.44 -2.36
N ALA A 72 -1.88 -3.12 -2.24
CA ALA A 72 -1.77 -2.40 -0.97
C ALA A 72 -2.97 -1.46 -0.79
N SER A 73 -3.41 -1.33 0.45
CA SER A 73 -4.33 -0.29 0.90
C SER A 73 -3.51 0.92 1.31
N VAL A 74 -3.86 2.10 0.81
CA VAL A 74 -3.17 3.36 1.08
C VAL A 74 -4.20 4.36 1.59
N THR A 75 -3.85 5.03 2.69
CA THR A 75 -4.58 6.16 3.25
C THR A 75 -3.60 7.31 3.42
N ILE A 76 -3.93 8.46 2.86
CA ILE A 76 -3.17 9.70 3.05
C ILE A 76 -4.14 10.79 3.49
N ASP A 77 -3.88 11.39 4.64
CA ASP A 77 -4.62 12.54 5.16
C ASP A 77 -3.71 13.76 5.11
N ALA A 78 -3.96 14.60 4.11
CA ALA A 78 -3.21 15.80 3.83
C ALA A 78 -4.16 16.96 3.52
N PRO A 79 -3.78 18.22 3.80
CA PRO A 79 -4.57 19.37 3.40
C PRO A 79 -4.87 19.36 1.90
N ARG A 80 -6.07 19.81 1.56
CA ARG A 80 -6.47 19.97 0.17
C ARG A 80 -5.62 21.07 -0.45
N ASN A 81 -4.93 20.73 -1.52
CA ASN A 81 -4.24 21.68 -2.37
C ASN A 81 -4.82 21.55 -3.78
N ASP A 82 -5.77 22.42 -4.10
CA ASP A 82 -6.64 22.32 -5.27
C ASP A 82 -7.36 20.96 -5.37
N GLN A 83 -7.54 20.43 -6.57
CA GLN A 83 -8.22 19.16 -6.83
C GLN A 83 -7.24 17.98 -6.98
N TYR A 84 -5.99 18.11 -6.50
CA TYR A 84 -4.93 17.14 -6.78
C TYR A 84 -3.96 16.78 -5.62
N SER A 85 -4.42 16.84 -4.37
CA SER A 85 -3.64 16.43 -3.17
C SER A 85 -3.48 14.89 -3.10
N PRO A 86 -2.39 14.34 -2.51
CA PRO A 86 -2.18 12.89 -2.39
C PRO A 86 -3.25 12.21 -1.54
N GLY A 87 -4.00 13.00 -0.77
CA GLY A 87 -5.04 12.57 0.16
C GLY A 87 -6.39 13.21 -0.11
N ILE A 88 -6.71 13.58 -1.36
CA ILE A 88 -7.98 14.25 -1.64
C ILE A 88 -9.15 13.41 -1.11
N ASP A 89 -9.90 14.05 -0.22
CA ASP A 89 -11.08 13.53 0.47
C ASP A 89 -10.85 12.30 1.38
N LYS A 90 -9.67 12.15 2.00
CA LYS A 90 -9.37 11.03 2.95
C LYS A 90 -9.77 9.67 2.37
N LYS A 91 -9.42 9.41 1.12
CA LYS A 91 -9.79 8.15 0.47
C LYS A 91 -8.81 7.06 0.86
N VAL A 92 -9.35 5.98 1.41
CA VAL A 92 -8.69 4.67 1.38
C VAL A 92 -8.77 4.18 -0.06
N PHE A 93 -7.64 3.88 -0.67
CA PHE A 93 -7.62 3.31 -2.02
C PHE A 93 -6.71 2.09 -2.09
N THR A 94 -7.12 1.11 -2.89
CA THR A 94 -6.35 -0.10 -3.15
C THR A 94 -5.58 0.06 -4.45
N VAL A 95 -4.26 -0.08 -4.38
CA VAL A 95 -3.35 0.14 -5.50
C VAL A 95 -2.50 -1.10 -5.79
N PRO A 96 -2.10 -1.33 -7.06
CA PRO A 96 -1.15 -2.39 -7.39
C PRO A 96 0.22 -2.18 -6.75
N VAL A 97 0.82 -3.27 -6.26
CA VAL A 97 2.23 -3.34 -5.87
C VAL A 97 3.03 -3.78 -7.10
N LYS A 98 3.90 -2.91 -7.62
CA LYS A 98 4.74 -3.18 -8.80
C LYS A 98 6.01 -3.94 -8.45
N ASN A 99 6.61 -3.59 -7.32
CA ASN A 99 7.85 -4.18 -6.85
C ASN A 99 7.83 -4.33 -5.34
N ARG A 100 8.42 -5.44 -4.88
CA ARG A 100 8.67 -5.71 -3.47
C ARG A 100 10.03 -6.38 -3.37
N SER A 101 11.05 -5.63 -2.96
CA SER A 101 12.41 -6.13 -2.85
C SER A 101 13.11 -5.53 -1.64
N SER A 102 13.70 -6.37 -0.79
CA SER A 102 14.50 -5.93 0.38
C SER A 102 13.79 -4.91 1.29
N GLY A 103 12.46 -5.04 1.45
CA GLY A 103 11.66 -4.10 2.25
C GLY A 103 11.30 -2.78 1.56
N VAL A 104 11.69 -2.61 0.30
CA VAL A 104 11.21 -1.52 -0.57
C VAL A 104 9.90 -1.95 -1.23
N TYR A 105 8.92 -1.05 -1.25
CA TYR A 105 7.62 -1.25 -1.91
C TYR A 105 7.39 -0.16 -2.94
N GLU A 106 7.13 -0.52 -4.19
CA GLU A 106 6.73 0.41 -5.26
C GLU A 106 5.25 0.20 -5.56
N LEU A 107 4.47 1.28 -5.47
CA LEU A 107 3.02 1.30 -5.61
C LEU A 107 2.61 2.15 -6.82
N ASP A 108 1.65 1.66 -7.60
CA ASP A 108 1.10 2.34 -8.77
C ASP A 108 -0.21 3.07 -8.42
N LEU A 109 -0.11 4.39 -8.26
CA LEU A 109 -1.22 5.25 -7.84
C LEU A 109 -1.94 5.88 -9.05
N ASN A 110 -1.65 5.48 -10.29
CA ASN A 110 -2.34 6.02 -11.48
C ASN A 110 -3.84 5.68 -11.48
N THR A 111 -4.22 4.57 -10.84
CA THR A 111 -5.61 4.12 -10.73
C THR A 111 -6.50 5.04 -9.89
N THR A 112 -5.91 5.95 -9.11
CA THR A 112 -6.64 6.80 -8.16
C THR A 112 -6.75 8.26 -8.60
N ALA A 113 -6.09 8.62 -9.70
CA ALA A 113 -6.13 9.94 -10.30
C ALA A 113 -6.35 9.79 -11.82
N PRO A 114 -7.62 9.68 -12.28
CA PRO A 114 -7.97 9.30 -13.65
C PRO A 114 -7.41 10.24 -14.73
N ASP A 115 -6.97 11.44 -14.35
CA ASP A 115 -6.41 12.43 -15.26
C ASP A 115 -4.89 12.64 -15.06
N SER A 116 -4.26 11.95 -14.10
CA SER A 116 -2.81 12.06 -13.89
C SER A 116 -2.05 11.25 -14.92
N THR A 117 -1.00 11.82 -15.48
CA THR A 117 -0.11 11.11 -16.42
C THR A 117 0.93 10.24 -15.72
N GLU A 118 1.18 10.51 -14.43
CA GLU A 118 2.13 9.77 -13.61
C GLU A 118 1.77 9.94 -12.12
N SER A 119 1.63 8.82 -11.41
CA SER A 119 1.36 8.78 -9.97
C SER A 119 1.90 7.47 -9.40
N TRP A 120 2.93 7.55 -8.56
CA TRP A 120 3.55 6.39 -7.92
C TRP A 120 4.15 6.74 -6.58
N MET A 121 4.30 5.72 -5.73
CA MET A 121 4.87 5.85 -4.40
C MET A 121 5.91 4.76 -4.17
N THR A 122 7.07 5.14 -3.63
CA THR A 122 8.11 4.22 -3.20
C THR A 122 8.29 4.33 -1.70
N ILE A 123 8.09 3.23 -0.97
CA ILE A 123 8.26 3.15 0.48
C ILE A 123 9.55 2.40 0.77
N TYR A 124 10.40 2.99 1.62
CA TYR A 124 11.70 2.47 1.98
C TYR A 124 11.68 1.74 3.34
N PRO A 125 12.65 0.84 3.61
CA PRO A 125 12.75 0.12 4.88
C PRO A 125 12.84 1.01 6.13
N ASN A 126 13.35 2.24 5.98
CA ASN A 126 13.42 3.21 7.06
C ASN A 126 12.06 3.93 7.35
N GLY A 127 11.00 3.52 6.65
CA GLY A 127 9.66 4.06 6.78
C GLY A 127 9.43 5.37 6.02
N THR A 128 10.43 5.91 5.31
CA THR A 128 10.27 7.08 4.42
C THR A 128 9.50 6.66 3.18
N ALA A 129 8.70 7.56 2.62
CA ALA A 129 8.06 7.36 1.32
C ALA A 129 8.37 8.52 0.36
N ASP A 130 8.70 8.21 -0.87
CA ASP A 130 8.75 9.17 -1.97
C ASP A 130 7.48 9.04 -2.78
N TYR A 131 6.79 10.14 -2.99
CA TYR A 131 5.56 10.21 -3.75
C TYR A 131 5.74 11.16 -4.94
N VAL A 132 5.53 10.63 -6.14
CA VAL A 132 5.59 11.40 -7.37
C VAL A 132 4.22 11.41 -8.00
N PHE A 133 3.85 12.60 -8.47
CA PHE A 133 2.55 12.83 -9.06
C PHE A 133 2.61 13.96 -10.10
N THR A 134 1.82 13.83 -11.15
CA THR A 134 1.64 14.87 -12.16
C THR A 134 0.19 15.33 -12.15
N PRO A 135 -0.11 16.51 -11.58
CA PRO A 135 -1.46 17.00 -11.53
C PRO A 135 -1.95 17.35 -12.94
N PRO A 136 -3.18 16.95 -13.30
CA PRO A 136 -3.81 17.37 -14.54
C PRO A 136 -3.81 18.90 -14.64
N ASN A 137 -3.44 19.41 -15.82
CA ASN A 137 -3.34 20.86 -16.10
C ASN A 137 -2.34 21.63 -15.23
N TYR A 138 -1.42 20.96 -14.52
CA TYR A 138 -0.35 21.66 -13.80
C TYR A 138 0.80 22.00 -14.75
N HIS A 139 0.76 23.23 -15.25
CA HIS A 139 1.72 23.76 -16.23
C HIS A 139 3.17 23.87 -15.71
N LYS A 140 3.41 23.62 -14.40
CA LYS A 140 4.74 23.68 -13.80
C LYS A 140 5.46 22.32 -13.72
N GLY A 141 4.92 21.29 -14.40
CA GLY A 141 5.53 19.96 -14.53
C GLY A 141 5.25 19.03 -13.35
N ASN A 142 6.00 17.94 -13.25
CA ASN A 142 5.82 16.94 -12.19
C ASN A 142 6.09 17.56 -10.80
N VAL A 143 5.40 17.04 -9.80
CA VAL A 143 5.64 17.38 -8.38
C VAL A 143 6.10 16.13 -7.64
N ASN A 144 7.03 16.33 -6.71
CA ASN A 144 7.62 15.26 -5.92
C ASN A 144 7.64 15.68 -4.45
N VAL A 145 7.24 14.74 -3.59
CA VAL A 145 7.21 14.90 -2.14
C VAL A 145 7.91 13.72 -1.51
N ARG A 146 8.85 14.03 -0.62
CA ARG A 146 9.39 13.05 0.31
C ARG A 146 8.66 13.16 1.64
N MET A 147 8.05 12.07 2.08
CA MET A 147 7.36 11.94 3.36
C MET A 147 8.32 11.29 4.36
N LYS A 148 8.83 12.08 5.31
CA LYS A 148 9.74 11.63 6.37
C LYS A 148 8.97 11.36 7.65
N LYS A 149 9.06 10.16 8.20
CA LYS A 149 8.32 9.81 9.44
C LYS A 149 8.75 10.71 10.60
N ILE A 150 7.78 11.32 11.28
CA ILE A 150 8.00 12.16 12.46
C ILE A 150 7.78 11.27 13.69
N HIS A 151 8.88 10.83 14.32
CA HIS A 151 8.96 9.92 15.48
C HIS A 151 8.85 8.41 15.15
N GLN A 152 9.73 7.63 15.79
CA GLN A 152 9.74 6.15 15.81
C GLN A 152 9.13 5.65 17.11
#